data_AF-A0A366HRW8-F1
#
_entry.id   AF-A0A366HRW8-F1
#
_cell.length_a   1.000
_cell.length_b   1.000
_cell.length_c   1.000
_cell.angle_alpha   90.00
_cell.angle_beta   90.00
_cell.angle_gamma   90.00
#
_symmetry.space_group_name_H-M   'P 1'
#
loop_
_entity.id
_entity.type
_entity.pdbx_description
1 polymer ?
#
loop_
_entity_poly.entity_id
_entity_poly.type
_entity_poly.pdbx_seq_one_letter_code
_entity_poly.pdbx_strand_id
1 'polypeptide(L)'
;MSSSSSKPSVTCWSLAVLSVPFLYLLSVPVVSGIMLEPQWVTRSTFKGTAFVADGWMLNEMPPGWLQAYRRPYHWLTYNTPLRIPLEGYSDWCWRMLEKKSP
;
A
#
# COMPACT_ATOMS: atom_id res chain seq x y z
N MET A 1 -34.67 22.21 27.32
CA MET A 1 -33.71 21.81 26.28
C MET A 1 -33.15 20.46 26.69
N SER A 2 -33.72 19.38 26.13
CA SER A 2 -33.36 18.02 26.52
C SER A 2 -32.11 17.61 25.74
N SER A 3 -30.96 17.64 26.41
CA SER A 3 -29.70 17.11 25.89
C SER A 3 -29.79 15.59 25.81
N SER A 4 -30.13 15.05 24.64
CA SER A 4 -30.06 13.62 24.35
C SER A 4 -28.58 13.21 24.33
N SER A 5 -28.10 12.68 25.46
CA SER A 5 -26.82 11.99 25.56
C SER A 5 -26.90 10.69 24.74
N SER A 6 -26.60 10.78 23.45
CA SER A 6 -26.42 9.62 22.57
C SER A 6 -25.20 8.83 23.06
N LYS A 7 -25.45 7.73 23.78
CA LYS A 7 -24.40 6.77 24.14
C LYS A 7 -23.71 6.32 22.84
N PRO A 8 -22.38 6.34 22.75
CA PRO A 8 -21.71 5.87 21.55
C PRO A 8 -22.07 4.39 21.36
N SER A 9 -22.74 4.10 20.24
CA SER A 9 -23.14 2.75 19.90
C SER A 9 -21.91 1.86 19.75
N VAL A 10 -21.95 0.63 20.26
CA VAL A 10 -20.90 -0.39 20.11
C VAL A 10 -20.50 -0.55 18.64
N THR A 11 -21.46 -0.39 17.73
CA THR A 11 -21.23 -0.39 16.27
C THR A 11 -20.26 0.69 15.81
N CYS A 12 -20.32 1.88 16.42
CA CYS A 12 -19.43 3.00 16.08
C CYS A 12 -17.98 2.70 16.48
N TRP A 13 -17.78 2.11 17.66
CA TRP A 13 -16.46 1.70 18.13
C TRP A 13 -15.88 0.56 17.31
N SER A 14 -16.68 -0.44 16.94
CA SER A 14 -16.23 -1.53 16.05
C SER A 14 -15.79 -0.99 14.69
N LEU A 15 -16.53 -0.04 14.11
CA LEU A 15 -16.18 0.58 12.84
C LEU A 15 -14.87 1.38 12.95
N ALA A 16 -14.69 2.12 14.05
CA ALA A 16 -13.46 2.88 14.30
C ALA A 16 -12.24 1.97 14.49
N VAL A 17 -12.39 0.83 15.15
CA VAL A 17 -11.30 -0.14 15.32
C VAL A 17 -10.93 -0.80 13.99
N LEU A 18 -11.92 -1.13 13.17
CA LEU A 18 -11.69 -1.72 11.85
C LEU A 18 -11.18 -0.72 10.81
N SER A 19 -11.48 0.57 10.95
CA SER A 19 -11.03 1.58 9.99
C SER A 19 -9.52 1.79 10.07
N VAL A 20 -8.90 1.68 11.25
CA VAL A 20 -7.45 1.86 11.44
C VAL A 20 -6.61 0.92 10.55
N PRO A 21 -6.79 -0.43 10.58
CA PRO A 21 -6.01 -1.32 9.72
C PRO A 21 -6.32 -1.09 8.23
N PHE A 22 -7.57 -0.78 7.86
CA PHE A 22 -7.92 -0.45 6.49
C PHE A 22 -7.22 0.81 5.99
N LEU A 23 -7.25 1.89 6.78
CA LEU A 23 -6.57 3.15 6.45
C LEU A 23 -5.06 2.96 6.38
N TYR A 24 -4.49 2.12 7.26
CA TYR A 24 -3.08 1.75 7.19
C TYR A 24 -2.76 1.05 5.86
N LEU A 25 -3.54 0.03 5.46
CA LEU A 25 -3.32 -0.67 4.19
C LEU A 25 -3.42 0.27 2.98
N LEU A 26 -4.39 1.19 3.00
CA LEU A 26 -4.58 2.14 1.90
C LEU A 26 -3.47 3.21 1.84
N SER A 27 -2.90 3.60 2.98
CA SER A 27 -1.88 4.65 3.03
C SER A 27 -0.49 4.16 2.61
N VAL A 28 -0.16 2.88 2.81
CA VAL A 28 1.20 2.37 2.57
C VAL A 28 1.68 2.55 1.11
N PRO A 29 0.93 2.18 0.06
CA PRO A 29 1.39 2.37 -1.32
C PRO A 29 1.53 3.84 -1.70
N VAL A 30 0.62 4.69 -1.22
CA VAL A 30 0.64 6.14 -1.46
C VAL A 30 1.85 6.78 -0.81
N VAL A 31 2.09 6.54 0.48
CA VAL A 31 3.25 7.06 1.20
C VAL A 31 4.54 6.55 0.56
N SER A 32 4.59 5.28 0.16
CA SER A 32 5.76 4.70 -0.49
C SER A 32 6.04 5.37 -1.84
N GLY A 33 5.02 5.59 -2.67
CA GLY A 33 5.20 6.23 -3.98
C GLY A 33 5.48 7.74 -3.92
N ILE A 34 5.05 8.42 -2.86
CA ILE A 34 5.41 9.83 -2.63
C ILE A 34 6.87 9.94 -2.17
N MET A 35 7.31 9.04 -1.29
CA MET A 35 8.65 9.08 -0.69
C MET A 35 9.73 8.50 -1.60
N LEU A 36 9.37 7.52 -2.42
CA LEU A 36 10.26 6.82 -3.31
C LEU A 36 9.61 6.87 -4.67
N GLU A 37 10.17 7.68 -5.57
CA GLU A 37 9.65 7.86 -6.92
C GLU A 37 9.52 6.47 -7.60
N PRO A 38 8.28 6.00 -7.86
CA PRO A 38 8.07 4.69 -8.43
C PRO A 38 8.46 4.75 -9.90
N GLN A 39 9.25 3.79 -10.37
CA GLN A 39 9.56 3.63 -11.79
C GLN A 39 9.01 2.31 -12.31
N TRP A 40 8.40 2.38 -13.48
CA TRP A 40 8.03 1.18 -14.22
C TRP A 40 9.30 0.58 -14.83
N VAL A 41 9.68 -0.61 -14.36
CA VAL A 41 10.87 -1.29 -14.86
C VAL A 41 10.47 -2.58 -15.53
N THR A 42 10.80 -2.70 -16.82
CA THR A 42 10.74 -3.97 -17.55
C THR A 42 11.99 -4.77 -17.23
N ARG A 43 11.90 -5.74 -16.32
CA ARG A 43 13.04 -6.60 -15.97
C ARG A 43 13.07 -7.79 -16.93
N SER A 44 13.93 -7.73 -17.95
CA SER A 44 14.29 -8.91 -18.73
C SER A 44 15.32 -9.73 -17.96
N THR A 45 14.94 -10.89 -17.43
CA THR A 45 15.93 -11.82 -16.88
C THR A 45 16.58 -12.58 -18.03
N PHE A 46 17.73 -12.09 -18.52
CA PHE A 46 18.56 -12.85 -19.45
C PHE A 46 19.61 -13.66 -18.69
N LYS A 47 19.25 -14.91 -18.38
CA LYS A 47 20.10 -16.12 -18.44
C LYS A 47 19.23 -17.35 -18.12
N GLY A 48 18.67 -17.96 -19.17
CA GLY A 48 18.15 -19.34 -19.15
C GLY A 48 16.63 -19.52 -19.20
N THR A 49 15.84 -18.58 -18.69
CA THR A 49 14.37 -18.60 -18.79
C THR A 49 13.88 -17.17 -19.00
N ALA A 50 13.44 -16.84 -20.21
CA ALA A 50 12.90 -15.52 -20.53
C ALA A 50 11.55 -15.32 -19.82
N PHE A 51 11.58 -14.91 -18.56
CA PHE A 51 10.43 -14.32 -17.90
C PHE A 51 10.65 -12.81 -17.87
N VAL A 52 9.88 -12.08 -18.67
CA VAL A 52 9.78 -10.63 -18.55
C VAL A 52 8.87 -10.37 -17.36
N ALA A 53 9.45 -9.94 -16.24
CA ALA A 53 8.66 -9.45 -15.12
C ALA A 53 8.57 -7.93 -15.28
N ASP A 54 7.45 -7.46 -15.82
CA ASP A 54 7.09 -6.05 -15.76
C ASP A 54 6.56 -5.74 -14.36
N GLY A 55 7.05 -4.66 -13.76
CA GLY A 55 6.55 -4.22 -12.47
C GLY A 55 7.12 -2.89 -12.02
N TRP A 56 6.40 -2.26 -11.11
CA TRP A 56 6.88 -1.07 -10.42
C TRP A 56 7.99 -1.42 -9.44
N MET A 57 9.11 -0.72 -9.54
CA MET A 57 10.19 -0.76 -8.57
C MET A 57 10.40 0.63 -7.97
N LEU A 58 10.90 0.65 -6.74
CA LEU A 58 11.30 1.88 -6.07
C LEU A 58 12.80 2.00 -6.29
N ASN A 59 13.25 3.11 -6.89
CA ASN A 59 14.64 3.29 -7.32
C ASN A 59 15.63 3.33 -6.17
N GLU A 60 15.16 3.75 -5.00
CA GLU A 60 16.00 4.01 -3.85
C GLU A 60 15.65 3.09 -2.69
N MET A 61 16.68 2.80 -1.90
CA MET A 61 16.50 2.05 -0.67
C MET A 61 15.67 2.88 0.32
N PRO A 62 14.50 2.39 0.78
CA PRO A 62 13.65 3.14 1.70
C PRO A 62 14.42 3.53 2.97
N PRO A 63 14.19 4.74 3.53
CA PRO A 63 14.70 5.07 4.85
C PRO A 63 14.18 4.07 5.89
N GLY A 64 14.95 3.84 6.96
CA GLY A 64 14.68 2.76 7.92
C GLY A 64 13.28 2.81 8.55
N TRP A 65 12.75 4.00 8.81
CA TRP A 65 11.39 4.16 9.33
C TRP A 65 10.33 3.71 8.31
N LEU A 66 10.54 3.97 7.01
CA LEU A 66 9.63 3.59 5.95
C LEU A 66 9.67 2.07 5.74
N GLN A 67 10.85 1.44 5.88
CA GLN A 67 10.95 -0.02 5.91
C GLN A 67 10.13 -0.61 7.06
N ALA A 68 10.30 -0.08 8.27
CA ALA A 68 9.54 -0.52 9.44
C ALA A 68 8.03 -0.33 9.25
N TYR A 69 7.63 0.82 8.71
CA TYR A 69 6.24 1.14 8.41
C TYR A 69 5.62 0.21 7.36
N ARG A 70 6.38 -0.20 6.33
CA ARG A 70 5.91 -1.11 5.26
C ARG A 70 5.89 -2.58 5.66
N ARG A 71 6.61 -2.98 6.71
CA ARG A 71 6.82 -4.39 7.06
C ARG A 71 5.52 -5.16 7.31
N PRO A 72 4.52 -4.65 8.06
CA PRO A 72 3.24 -5.35 8.21
C PRO A 72 2.49 -5.51 6.89
N TYR A 73 2.49 -4.47 6.05
CA TYR A 73 1.89 -4.51 4.71
C TYR A 73 2.54 -5.61 3.84
N HIS A 74 3.88 -5.65 3.78
CA HIS A 74 4.62 -6.68 3.04
C HIS A 74 4.30 -8.08 3.56
N TRP A 75 4.29 -8.24 4.88
CA TRP A 75 3.93 -9.52 5.48
C TRP A 75 2.53 -9.96 5.03
N LEU A 76 1.54 -9.07 5.03
CA LEU A 76 0.19 -9.37 4.54
C LEU A 76 0.18 -9.73 3.06
N THR A 77 0.87 -8.97 2.21
CA THR A 77 0.97 -9.25 0.77
C THR A 77 1.59 -10.62 0.49
N TYR A 78 2.60 -11.06 1.23
CA TYR A 78 3.29 -12.32 0.95
C TYR A 78 2.71 -13.55 1.67
N ASN A 79 2.01 -13.36 2.81
CA ASN A 79 1.57 -14.47 3.66
C ASN A 79 0.05 -14.66 3.67
N THR A 80 -0.72 -13.84 2.95
CA THR A 80 -2.18 -13.95 2.92
C THR A 80 -2.74 -13.98 1.49
N PRO A 81 -3.98 -14.46 1.30
CA PRO A 81 -4.67 -14.41 0.01
C PRO A 81 -4.92 -12.99 -0.51
N LEU A 82 -4.67 -11.95 0.31
CA LEU A 82 -4.82 -10.55 -0.08
C LEU A 82 -3.71 -10.05 -0.99
N ARG A 83 -2.76 -10.91 -1.36
CA ARG A 83 -1.65 -10.58 -2.27
C ARG A 83 -2.11 -9.83 -3.52
N ILE A 84 -2.94 -10.47 -4.33
CA ILE A 84 -3.39 -9.96 -5.62
C ILE A 84 -4.11 -8.60 -5.48
N PRO A 85 -5.11 -8.43 -4.59
CA PRO A 85 -5.77 -7.13 -4.44
C PRO A 85 -4.85 -6.04 -3.91
N LEU A 86 -3.90 -6.36 -3.00
CA LEU A 86 -2.94 -5.38 -2.48
C LEU A 86 -1.90 -4.98 -3.52
N GLU A 87 -1.39 -5.92 -4.32
CA GLU A 87 -0.50 -5.64 -5.45
C GLU A 87 -1.22 -4.77 -6.49
N GLY A 88 -2.43 -5.16 -6.91
CA GLY A 88 -3.23 -4.39 -7.87
C GLY A 88 -3.57 -2.97 -7.39
N TYR A 89 -3.86 -2.81 -6.09
CA TYR A 89 -4.06 -1.49 -5.50
C TYR A 89 -2.77 -0.65 -5.51
N SER A 90 -1.62 -1.27 -5.19
CA SER A 90 -0.32 -0.59 -5.19
C SER A 90 0.05 -0.11 -6.60
N ASP A 91 -0.13 -0.96 -7.61
CA ASP A 91 0.09 -0.65 -9.02
C ASP A 91 -0.80 0.50 -9.50
N TRP A 92 -2.08 0.48 -9.11
CA TRP A 92 -3.00 1.57 -9.42
C TRP A 92 -2.56 2.90 -8.78
N CYS A 93 -2.16 2.88 -7.51
CA CYS A 93 -1.64 4.06 -6.83
C CYS A 93 -0.41 4.64 -7.52
N TRP A 94 0.56 3.80 -7.89
CA TRP A 94 1.79 4.25 -8.54
C TRP A 94 1.55 4.82 -9.93
N ARG A 95 0.66 4.23 -10.74
CA ARG A 95 0.21 4.82 -12.01
C ARG A 95 -0.42 6.20 -11.85
N MET A 96 -1.14 6.44 -10.75
CA MET A 96 -1.75 7.73 -10.47
C MET A 96 -0.74 8.79 -10.01
N LEU A 97 0.37 8.35 -9.41
CA LEU A 97 1.46 9.24 -8.97
C LEU A 97 2.41 9.59 -10.13
N GLU A 98 2.75 8.64 -11.01
CA GLU A 98 3.56 8.90 -12.20
C GLU A 98 2.95 9.98 -13.10
N LYS A 99 1.63 9.94 -13.34
CA LYS A 99 0.91 10.95 -14.13
C LYS A 99 1.01 12.38 -13.57
N LYS A 100 1.46 12.56 -12.33
CA LYS A 100 1.62 13.87 -11.69
C LYS A 100 3.06 14.41 -11.77
N SER A 101 4.03 13.60 -12.21
CA SER A 101 5.39 14.08 -12.48
C SER A 101 5.39 14.84 -13.82
N PRO A 102 5.73 16.15 -13.83
CA PRO A 102 5.69 17.00 -15.03
C PRO A 102 6.73 16.63 -16.09
#